data_AF-A0A969BJJ5-F1
#
_entry.id   AF-A0A969BJJ5-F1
#
_cell.length_a   1.000
_cell.length_b   1.000
_cell.length_c   1.000
_cell.angle_alpha   90.00
_cell.angle_beta   90.00
_cell.angle_gamma   90.00
#
_symmetry.space_group_name_H-M   'P 1'
#
loop_
_entity.id
_entity.type
_entity.pdbx_description
1 polymer ?
#
loop_
_entity_poly.entity_id
_entity_poly.type
_entity_poly.pdbx_seq_one_letter_code
_entity_poly.pdbx_strand_id
1 'polypeptide(L)' 'MKSSDWKIELSWQDPTTSEQRQEEFTPPIAVGKDASRLPVELSGEPVAQLVIADGQISRYHALIALEPGGA' A
#
# COMPACT_ATOMS: atom_id res chain seq x y z
N MET A 1 -8.75 -14.36 -11.00
CA MET A 1 -7.39 -14.36 -10.41
C MET A 1 -7.50 -13.84 -8.99
N LYS A 2 -6.77 -14.42 -8.04
CA LYS A 2 -6.75 -13.92 -6.66
C LYS A 2 -5.66 -12.87 -6.52
N SER A 3 -5.83 -11.90 -5.63
CA SER A 3 -4.82 -10.86 -5.40
C SER A 3 -3.50 -11.45 -4.91
N SER A 4 -3.55 -12.61 -4.22
CA SER A 4 -2.38 -13.41 -3.81
C SER A 4 -1.48 -13.89 -4.94
N ASP A 5 -1.97 -13.90 -6.18
CA ASP A 5 -1.19 -14.36 -7.35
C ASP A 5 -0.34 -13.22 -7.95
N TRP A 6 -0.52 -11.99 -7.47
CA TRP A 6 0.12 -10.79 -7.99
C TRP A 6 1.10 -10.22 -6.99
N LYS A 7 2.21 -9.74 -7.53
CA LYS A 7 3.17 -8.95 -6.79
C LYS A 7 3.41 -7.64 -7.51
N ILE A 8 3.52 -6.57 -6.75
CA ILE A 8 3.92 -5.25 -7.22
C ILE A 8 5.13 -4.82 -6.43
N GLU A 9 6.15 -4.37 -7.15
CA GLU A 9 7.29 -3.71 -6.55
C GLU A 9 7.02 -2.20 -6.51
N LEU A 10 7.13 -1.61 -5.32
CA LEU A 10 7.04 -0.19 -5.11
C LEU A 10 8.45 0.34 -4.82
N SER A 11 8.85 1.36 -5.57
CA SER A 11 10.11 2.07 -5.36
C SER A 11 9.83 3.55 -5.13
N TRP A 12 10.38 4.11 -4.06
CA TRP A 12 10.18 5.51 -3.70
C TRP A 12 11.40 6.06 -2.96
N GLN A 13 11.53 7.39 -2.97
CA GLN A 13 12.45 8.07 -2.07
C GLN A 13 11.74 8.35 -0.75
N ASP A 14 12.30 7.87 0.36
CA ASP A 14 11.76 8.15 1.69
C ASP A 14 11.83 9.67 1.96
N PRO A 15 10.70 10.35 2.19
CA PRO A 15 10.69 11.80 2.37
C PRO A 15 11.39 12.25 3.67
N THR A 16 11.59 11.36 4.63
CA THR A 16 12.24 11.63 5.92
C THR A 16 13.75 11.45 5.83
N THR A 17 14.21 10.35 5.22
CA THR A 17 15.65 10.01 5.18
C THR A 17 16.32 10.32 3.84
N SER A 18 15.54 10.64 2.80
CA SER A 18 15.99 10.75 1.40
C SER A 18 16.56 9.46 0.81
N GLU A 19 16.46 8.32 1.51
CA GLU A 19 16.93 7.02 1.04
C GLU A 19 16.01 6.48 -0.06
N GLN A 20 16.59 5.76 -1.02
CA GLN A 20 15.80 4.98 -1.97
C GLN A 20 15.32 3.70 -1.29
N ARG A 21 14.01 3.48 -1.31
CA ARG A 21 13.33 2.28 -0.81
C ARG A 21 12.76 1.51 -1.99
N GLN A 22 12.79 0.19 -1.88
CA GLN A 22 12.24 -0.72 -2.85
C GLN A 22 11.69 -1.93 -2.09
N GLU A 23 10.38 -2.13 -2.15
CA GLU A 23 9.68 -3.16 -1.40
C GLU A 23 8.63 -3.84 -2.29
N GLU A 24 8.51 -5.15 -2.13
CA GLU A 24 7.56 -5.98 -2.87
C GLU A 24 6.32 -6.24 -2.01
N PHE A 25 5.15 -6.03 -2.59
CA PHE A 25 3.87 -6.22 -1.93
C PHE A 25 2.94 -7.09 -2.75
N THR A 26 2.02 -7.76 -2.06
CA THR A 26 0.85 -8.38 -2.66
C THR A 26 -0.33 -7.41 -2.49
N PRO A 27 -0.97 -6.94 -3.57
CA PRO A 27 -2.20 -6.16 -3.48
C PRO A 27 -3.31 -6.92 -2.75
N PRO A 28 -4.26 -6.23 -2.09
CA PRO A 28 -4.38 -4.78 -1.96
C PRO A 28 -3.38 -4.15 -0.95
N ILE A 29 -2.98 -2.90 -1.19
CA ILE A 29 -2.00 -2.15 -0.38
C ILE A 29 -2.59 -0.81 0.04
N ALA A 30 -2.61 -0.53 1.34
CA ALA A 30 -2.94 0.79 1.88
C ALA A 30 -1.64 1.55 2.23
N VAL A 31 -1.54 2.78 1.74
CA VAL A 31 -0.41 3.68 2.00
C VAL A 31 -0.86 4.83 2.89
N GLY A 32 -0.09 5.15 3.92
CA GLY A 32 -0.31 6.35 4.74
C GLY A 32 0.68 6.49 5.88
N LYS A 33 0.46 7.45 6.78
CA LYS A 33 1.38 7.68 7.91
C LYS A 33 0.91 7.15 9.27
N ASP A 34 -0.34 6.72 9.37
CA ASP A 34 -0.94 6.26 10.62
C ASP A 34 -1.56 4.88 10.40
N ALA A 35 -0.86 3.84 10.83
CA ALA A 35 -1.29 2.45 10.68
C ALA A 35 -2.69 2.18 11.24
N SER A 36 -3.09 2.89 12.32
CA SER A 36 -4.41 2.75 12.92
C SER A 36 -5.56 3.28 12.04
N ARG A 37 -5.22 4.06 11.01
CA ARG A 37 -6.16 4.64 10.04
C ARG A 37 -6.13 3.94 8.69
N LEU A 38 -5.23 2.98 8.50
CA LEU A 38 -5.18 2.18 7.29
C LEU A 38 -6.16 1.00 7.41
N PRO A 39 -6.90 0.67 6.34
CA PRO A 39 -7.73 -0.53 6.32
C PRO A 39 -6.86 -1.77 6.53
N VAL A 40 -7.40 -2.75 7.24
CA VAL A 40 -6.80 -4.08 7.41
C VAL A 40 -7.37 -5.10 6.44
N GLU A 41 -8.53 -4.79 5.86
CA GLU A 41 -9.26 -5.66 4.94
C GLU A 41 -9.93 -4.81 3.85
N LEU A 42 -9.99 -5.35 2.63
CA LEU A 42 -10.74 -4.81 1.51
C LEU A 42 -11.49 -5.97 0.87
N SER A 43 -12.83 -5.93 0.89
CA SER A 43 -13.69 -6.95 0.27
C SER A 43 -13.41 -8.39 0.75
N GLY A 44 -13.06 -8.58 2.02
CA GLY A 44 -12.71 -9.91 2.57
C GLY A 44 -11.27 -10.35 2.34
N GLU A 45 -10.44 -9.56 1.64
CA GLU A 45 -9.01 -9.83 1.45
C GLU A 45 -8.15 -8.98 2.40
N PRO A 46 -7.06 -9.54 2.98
CA PRO A 46 -6.15 -8.78 3.82
C PRO A 46 -5.44 -7.69 3.02
N VAL A 47 -5.28 -6.51 3.63
CA VAL A 47 -4.60 -5.36 3.02
C VAL A 47 -3.21 -5.21 3.61
N ALA A 48 -2.18 -5.20 2.76
CA ALA A 48 -0.83 -4.84 3.17
C ALA A 48 -0.76 -3.35 3.52
N GLN A 49 0.01 -2.99 4.55
CA GLN A 49 0.12 -1.61 5.02
C GLN A 49 1.53 -1.07 4.81
N LEU A 50 1.66 -0.03 3.99
CA LEU A 50 2.89 0.74 3.82
C LEU A 50 2.80 2.03 4.63
N VAL A 51 3.55 2.09 5.72
CA VAL A 51 3.55 3.23 6.65
C VAL A 51 4.77 4.12 6.39
N ILE A 52 4.54 5.34 5.92
CA ILE A 52 5.57 6.35 5.69
C ILE A 52 5.30 7.51 6.64
N ALA A 53 6.08 7.61 7.71
CA ALA A 53 5.84 8.51 8.84
C ALA A 53 6.32 9.96 8.58
N ASP A 54 5.78 10.60 7.54
CA ASP A 54 6.18 11.94 7.11
C ASP A 54 5.02 12.95 7.04
N GLY A 55 5.33 14.24 7.17
CA GLY A 55 4.38 15.35 7.14
C GLY A 55 3.62 15.48 5.81
N GLN A 56 4.26 15.13 4.69
CA GLN A 56 3.67 15.19 3.33
C GLN A 56 2.69 14.05 3.07
N ILE A 57 2.67 13.01 3.92
CA ILE A 57 1.80 11.85 3.77
C ILE A 57 0.55 12.01 4.65
N SER A 58 -0.64 11.85 4.05
CA SER A 58 -1.92 11.77 4.78
C SER A 58 -2.00 10.54 5.69
N ARG A 59 -2.82 10.60 6.75
CA ARG A 59 -3.03 9.45 7.67
C ARG A 59 -3.42 8.18 6.91
N TYR A 60 -4.34 8.35 5.96
CA TYR A 60 -4.62 7.41 4.88
C TYR A 60 -4.44 8.18 3.58
N HIS A 61 -3.51 7.74 2.74
CA HIS A 61 -3.06 8.48 1.57
C HIS A 61 -3.57 7.87 0.27
N ALA A 62 -3.41 6.55 0.09
CA ALA A 62 -3.80 5.87 -1.13
C ALA A 62 -4.16 4.39 -0.86
N LEU A 63 -4.90 3.82 -1.80
CA LEU A 63 -5.18 2.39 -1.90
C LEU A 63 -4.79 1.91 -3.29
N ILE A 64 -3.97 0.86 -3.34
CA ILE A 64 -3.60 0.17 -4.57
C ILE A 64 -4.30 -1.18 -4.51
N ALA A 65 -5.28 -1.41 -5.38
CA ALA A 65 -6.01 -2.66 -5.47
C ALA A 65 -6.13 -3.08 -6.94
N LEU A 66 -6.21 -4.38 -7.16
CA LEU A 66 -6.52 -4.91 -8.48
C LEU A 66 -8.03 -4.89 -8.65
N GLU A 67 -8.51 -4.18 -9.66
CA GLU A 67 -9.89 -4.35 -10.08
C GLU A 67 -10.02 -5.70 -10.81
N PRO A 68 -10.97 -6.56 -10.43
CA PRO A 68 -11.29 -7.71 -11.25
C PRO A 68 -11.77 -7.19 -12.60
N GLY A 69 -11.05 -7.53 -13.68
CA GLY A 69 -11.39 -7.08 -15.02
C GLY A 69 -12.86 -7.33 -15.30
N GLY A 70 -13.61 -6.25 -15.54
CA GLY A 70 -15.04 -6.32 -15.84
C GLY A 70 -15.26 -7.22 -17.06
N ALA A 71 -16.15 -8.20 -16.91
CA ALA A 71 -16.64 -9.03 -18.00
C ALA A 71 -17.58 -8.23 -18.91
#